data_AF-A0A0M0JBR0-F1
#
_entry.id   AF-A0A0M0JBR0-F1
#
_cell.length_a   1.000
_cell.length_b   1.000
_cell.length_c   1.000
_cell.angle_alpha   90.00
_cell.angle_beta   90.00
_cell.angle_gamma   90.00
#
_symmetry.space_group_name_H-M   'P 1'
#
loop_
_entity.id
_entity.type
_entity.pdbx_description
1 polymer ?
#
loop_
_entity_poly.entity_id
_entity_poly.type
_entity_poly.pdbx_seq_one_letter_code
_entity_poly.pdbx_strand_id
1 'polypeptide(L)'
;MPLVDGVKKKRVELNSANVRALFVFFDKDLRKIFRAYAEGDQAAIVADVQGNESINLAELKKMLSDCSMMDDNLTNVKLQSIFAEVNVGSAEEGIDENDSEMSYDEFLSTLALICDVKIPEKGRSRDGFEYTLYAWLQLQFIPTCRRLINAKAKGKK
;
A
#
# COMPACT_ATOMS: atom_id res chain seq x y z
N MET A 1 25.89 -17.70 10.35
CA MET A 1 24.52 -17.44 9.85
C MET A 1 24.21 -15.95 10.01
N PRO A 2 24.06 -15.15 8.94
CA PRO A 2 23.83 -13.70 9.04
C PRO A 2 22.53 -13.20 8.38
N LEU A 3 21.46 -14.01 8.36
CA LEU A 3 20.19 -13.62 7.70
C LEU A 3 19.22 -12.84 8.60
N VAL A 4 19.46 -12.81 9.91
CA VAL A 4 18.50 -12.27 10.90
C VAL A 4 18.66 -10.75 11.08
N ASP A 5 19.87 -10.21 10.90
CA ASP A 5 20.14 -8.78 11.11
C ASP A 5 19.64 -7.90 9.96
N GLY A 6 19.69 -8.39 8.72
CA GLY A 6 19.22 -7.65 7.55
C GLY A 6 17.71 -7.44 7.55
N VAL A 7 16.94 -8.44 7.97
CA VAL A 7 15.47 -8.36 8.04
C VAL A 7 15.02 -7.39 9.14
N LYS A 8 15.68 -7.41 10.31
CA LYS A 8 15.39 -6.48 11.41
C LYS A 8 15.72 -5.04 11.04
N LYS A 9 16.89 -4.79 10.44
CA LYS A 9 17.29 -3.44 9.98
C LYS A 9 16.31 -2.86 8.98
N LYS A 10 15.86 -3.69 8.03
CA LYS A 10 14.88 -3.31 7.01
C LYS A 10 13.53 -2.89 7.61
N ARG A 11 13.02 -3.62 8.61
CA ARG A 11 11.78 -3.24 9.31
C ARG A 11 11.88 -1.93 10.09
N VAL A 12 13.06 -1.59 10.60
CA VAL A 12 13.30 -0.31 11.30
C VAL A 12 13.27 0.87 10.32
N GLU A 13 13.85 0.71 9.13
CA GLU A 13 13.85 1.75 8.09
C GLU A 13 12.44 2.04 7.54
N LEU A 14 11.65 1.00 7.30
CA LEU A 14 10.26 1.10 6.83
C LEU A 14 9.33 1.77 7.86
N ASN A 15 9.66 1.69 9.15
CA ASN A 15 8.89 2.29 10.25
C ASN A 15 9.53 3.56 10.81
N SER A 16 10.52 4.12 10.12
CA SER A 16 11.25 5.31 10.56
C SER A 16 10.33 6.53 10.69
N ALA A 17 10.72 7.50 11.52
CA ALA A 17 9.99 8.75 11.69
C ALA A 17 9.83 9.51 10.36
N ASN A 18 10.84 9.44 9.48
CA ASN A 18 10.80 10.05 8.15
C ASN A 18 9.71 9.41 7.28
N VAL A 19 9.63 8.08 7.22
CA VAL A 19 8.58 7.38 6.47
C VAL A 19 7.19 7.72 7.01
N ARG A 20 7.02 7.78 8.34
CA ARG A 20 5.75 8.22 8.95
C ARG A 20 5.39 9.65 8.58
N ALA A 21 6.35 10.57 8.61
CA ALA A 21 6.13 11.96 8.21
C ALA A 21 5.70 12.08 6.73
N LEU A 22 6.24 11.23 5.85
CA LEU A 22 5.80 11.16 4.45
C LEU A 22 4.35 10.74 4.32
N PHE A 23 3.92 9.74 5.10
CA PHE A 23 2.52 9.34 5.08
C PHE A 23 1.59 10.42 5.64
N VAL A 24 2.00 11.16 6.66
CA VAL A 24 1.26 12.35 7.13
C VAL A 24 1.17 13.41 6.03
N PHE A 25 2.26 13.63 5.28
CA PHE A 25 2.29 14.61 4.18
C PHE A 25 1.32 14.23 3.04
N PHE A 26 1.24 12.94 2.69
CA PHE A 26 0.36 12.45 1.62
C PHE A 26 -1.01 11.93 2.11
N ASP A 27 -1.30 12.02 3.41
CA ASP A 27 -2.44 11.38 4.08
C ASP A 27 -3.75 11.64 3.34
N LYS A 28 -4.03 12.91 3.02
CA LYS A 28 -5.25 13.32 2.32
C LYS A 28 -5.44 12.62 0.97
N ASP A 29 -4.37 12.43 0.20
CA ASP A 29 -4.46 11.78 -1.12
C ASP A 29 -4.51 10.26 -0.97
N LEU A 30 -3.74 9.70 -0.03
CA LEU A 30 -3.73 8.26 0.24
C LEU A 30 -5.06 7.77 0.83
N ARG A 31 -5.70 8.53 1.72
CA ARG A 31 -7.05 8.21 2.25
C ARG A 31 -8.09 8.17 1.14
N LYS A 32 -8.05 9.12 0.20
CA LYS A 32 -8.97 9.12 -0.94
C LYS A 32 -8.80 7.89 -1.82
N ILE A 33 -7.56 7.47 -2.03
CA ILE A 33 -7.26 6.25 -2.80
C ILE A 33 -7.77 5.04 -2.04
N PHE A 34 -7.44 4.91 -0.76
CA PHE A 34 -7.89 3.82 0.10
C PHE A 34 -9.41 3.67 0.08
N ARG A 35 -10.15 4.75 0.33
CA ARG A 35 -11.62 4.79 0.28
C ARG A 35 -12.20 4.35 -1.04
N ALA A 36 -11.64 4.86 -2.15
CA ALA A 36 -12.14 4.54 -3.47
C ALA A 36 -12.04 3.05 -3.83
N TYR A 37 -11.17 2.30 -3.14
CA TYR A 37 -11.01 0.86 -3.33
C TYR A 37 -11.64 0.01 -2.21
N ALA A 38 -11.75 0.53 -0.99
CA ALA A 38 -12.53 -0.06 0.11
C ALA A 38 -14.04 -0.03 -0.16
N GLU A 39 -14.54 1.01 -0.84
CA GLU A 39 -15.95 1.11 -1.27
C GLU A 39 -16.25 0.26 -2.53
N GLY A 40 -15.35 -0.66 -2.91
CA GLY A 40 -15.39 -1.41 -4.16
C GLY A 40 -16.67 -2.23 -4.42
N ASP A 41 -17.49 -2.43 -3.38
CA ASP A 41 -18.79 -3.14 -3.44
C ASP A 41 -20.00 -2.26 -3.08
N GLN A 42 -19.82 -1.00 -2.67
CA GLN A 42 -20.94 -0.07 -2.44
C GLN A 42 -20.91 1.09 -3.43
N ALA A 43 -21.87 1.05 -4.35
CA ALA A 43 -22.18 2.19 -5.17
C ALA A 43 -22.52 3.41 -4.30
N ALA A 44 -21.75 4.47 -4.52
CA ALA A 44 -22.05 5.87 -4.25
C ALA A 44 -21.71 6.42 -2.86
N ILE A 45 -20.75 7.36 -2.89
CA ILE A 45 -20.87 8.72 -2.36
C ILE A 45 -21.60 8.77 -1.00
N VAL A 46 -20.84 8.56 0.08
CA VAL A 46 -21.12 9.27 1.32
C VAL A 46 -19.80 9.79 1.85
N ALA A 47 -19.52 11.06 1.55
CA ALA A 47 -18.59 11.81 2.36
C ALA A 47 -19.12 11.78 3.80
N ASP A 48 -18.26 11.41 4.75
CA ASP A 48 -18.40 11.64 6.20
C ASP A 48 -18.88 10.50 7.12
N VAL A 49 -18.77 9.23 6.71
CA VAL A 49 -18.89 8.12 7.67
C VAL A 49 -17.49 7.62 8.03
N GLN A 50 -17.06 7.84 9.28
CA GLN A 50 -15.95 7.13 9.91
C GLN A 50 -16.35 5.66 10.16
N GLY A 51 -16.69 4.94 9.09
CA GLY A 51 -16.73 3.48 9.14
C GLY A 51 -15.30 2.98 9.28
N ASN A 52 -15.11 1.84 9.93
CA ASN A 52 -13.85 1.10 9.83
C ASN A 52 -13.73 0.61 8.39
N GLU A 53 -13.29 1.50 7.51
CA GLU A 53 -12.97 1.20 6.12
C GLU A 53 -11.75 0.28 6.14
N SER A 54 -11.89 -0.86 5.49
CA SER A 54 -10.85 -1.85 5.33
C SER A 54 -10.77 -2.26 3.87
N ILE A 55 -9.63 -2.81 3.46
CA ILE A 55 -9.47 -3.42 2.14
C ILE A 55 -9.06 -4.87 2.29
N ASN A 56 -9.67 -5.75 1.53
CA ASN A 56 -9.20 -7.13 1.43
C ASN A 56 -8.10 -7.27 0.35
N LEU A 57 -7.51 -8.46 0.27
CA LEU A 57 -6.45 -8.75 -0.71
C LEU A 57 -6.94 -8.58 -2.16
N ALA A 58 -8.19 -8.92 -2.46
CA ALA A 58 -8.74 -8.81 -3.82
C ALA A 58 -8.84 -7.35 -4.26
N GLU A 59 -9.27 -6.45 -3.37
CA GLU A 59 -9.34 -5.01 -3.60
C GLU A 59 -7.96 -4.38 -3.73
N LEU A 60 -7.01 -4.77 -2.87
CA LEU A 60 -5.61 -4.35 -2.96
C LEU A 60 -4.99 -4.77 -4.30
N LYS A 61 -5.20 -6.03 -4.70
CA LYS A 61 -4.74 -6.56 -5.99
C LYS A 61 -5.37 -5.81 -7.16
N LYS A 62 -6.67 -5.54 -7.10
CA LYS A 62 -7.38 -4.76 -8.11
C LYS A 62 -6.83 -3.34 -8.22
N MET A 63 -6.56 -2.68 -7.08
CA MET A 63 -5.94 -1.35 -7.05
C MET A 63 -4.58 -1.34 -7.73
N LEU A 64 -3.70 -2.28 -7.37
CA LEU A 64 -2.35 -2.34 -7.94
C LEU A 64 -2.37 -2.72 -9.41
N SER A 65 -3.29 -3.59 -9.83
CA SER A 65 -3.50 -3.91 -11.24
C SER A 65 -3.99 -2.69 -12.02
N ASP A 66 -5.04 -2.02 -11.53
CA ASP A 66 -5.60 -0.82 -12.17
C ASP A 66 -4.54 0.26 -12.31
N CYS A 67 -3.80 0.55 -11.24
CA CYS A 67 -2.74 1.54 -11.23
C CYS A 67 -1.46 1.08 -11.96
N SER A 68 -1.46 -0.09 -12.63
CA SER A 68 -0.30 -0.63 -13.35
C SER A 68 0.96 -0.71 -12.47
N MET A 69 0.78 -1.07 -11.19
CA MET A 69 1.84 -1.19 -10.20
C MET A 69 2.44 -2.60 -10.13
N MET A 70 1.80 -3.59 -10.77
CA MET A 70 2.31 -4.96 -10.87
C MET A 70 3.38 -5.06 -11.95
N ASP A 71 4.49 -5.73 -11.65
CA ASP A 71 5.60 -5.98 -12.58
C ASP A 71 6.35 -7.27 -12.17
N ASP A 72 7.47 -7.57 -12.84
CA ASP A 72 8.30 -8.74 -12.51
C ASP A 72 8.83 -8.72 -11.06
N ASN A 73 8.94 -7.52 -10.47
CA ASN A 73 9.37 -7.36 -9.09
C ASN A 73 8.21 -7.48 -8.11
N LEU A 74 6.99 -7.05 -8.45
CA LEU A 74 5.77 -7.16 -7.65
C LEU A 74 4.78 -8.11 -8.33
N THR A 75 4.99 -9.41 -8.12
CA THR A 75 4.11 -10.47 -8.61
C THR A 75 2.94 -10.71 -7.65
N ASN A 76 1.90 -11.41 -8.10
CA ASN A 76 0.76 -11.80 -7.25
C ASN A 76 1.21 -12.57 -6.00
N VAL A 77 2.19 -13.46 -6.15
CA VAL A 77 2.72 -14.25 -5.04
C VAL A 77 3.40 -13.35 -4.00
N LYS A 78 4.19 -12.36 -4.45
CA LYS A 78 4.83 -11.40 -3.55
C LYS A 78 3.80 -10.50 -2.88
N LEU A 79 2.76 -10.08 -3.59
CA LEU A 79 1.67 -9.29 -3.02
C LEU A 79 0.95 -10.05 -1.90
N GLN A 80 0.64 -11.34 -2.12
CA GLN A 80 0.09 -12.22 -1.08
C GLN A 80 1.02 -12.32 0.13
N SER A 81 2.33 -12.49 -0.10
CA SER A 81 3.31 -12.52 1.00
C SER A 81 3.36 -11.21 1.79
N ILE A 82 3.31 -10.05 1.12
CA ILE A 82 3.28 -8.74 1.78
C ILE A 82 2.00 -8.59 2.60
N PHE A 83 0.85 -8.96 2.03
CA PHE A 83 -0.45 -8.88 2.70
C PHE A 83 -0.48 -9.75 3.96
N ALA A 84 -0.02 -10.99 3.84
CA ALA A 84 0.14 -11.89 4.99
C ALA A 84 1.14 -11.31 6.00
N GLU A 85 2.29 -10.76 5.58
CA GLU A 85 3.28 -10.21 6.50
C GLU A 85 2.72 -9.05 7.36
N VAL A 86 1.92 -8.18 6.76
CA VAL A 86 1.31 -7.05 7.47
C VAL A 86 0.23 -7.52 8.44
N ASN A 87 -0.61 -8.48 8.03
CA ASN A 87 -1.66 -9.04 8.88
C ASN A 87 -1.13 -9.97 10.00
N VAL A 88 -0.07 -10.76 9.74
CA VAL A 88 0.59 -11.61 10.77
C VAL A 88 1.31 -10.75 11.80
N GLY A 89 1.79 -9.55 11.42
CA GLY A 89 2.29 -8.57 12.36
C GLY A 89 1.28 -8.16 13.44
N SER A 90 -0.01 -8.41 13.20
CA SER A 90 -1.13 -8.12 14.09
C SER A 90 -1.72 -9.38 14.78
N ALA A 91 -1.47 -10.59 14.28
CA ALA A 91 -2.01 -11.83 14.87
C ALA A 91 -1.08 -13.05 14.68
N GLU A 92 -0.59 -13.60 15.80
CA GLU A 92 -0.06 -14.96 15.86
C GLU A 92 -1.24 -15.94 15.82
N GLU A 93 -1.71 -16.34 14.63
CA GLU A 93 -2.34 -17.63 14.30
C GLU A 93 -3.02 -17.56 12.92
N GLY A 94 -3.17 -18.72 12.27
CA GLY A 94 -3.48 -18.89 10.85
C GLY A 94 -4.52 -17.92 10.28
N ILE A 95 -4.05 -17.09 9.34
CA ILE A 95 -4.87 -16.16 8.57
C ILE A 95 -5.72 -16.94 7.57
N ASP A 96 -7.04 -16.86 7.70
CA ASP A 96 -7.94 -17.09 6.58
C ASP A 96 -7.76 -15.92 5.59
N GLU A 97 -7.18 -16.21 4.42
CA GLU A 97 -6.89 -15.23 3.37
C GLU A 97 -8.16 -14.54 2.83
N ASN A 98 -9.34 -15.11 3.08
CA ASN A 98 -10.62 -14.56 2.61
C ASN A 98 -11.27 -13.57 3.60
N ASP A 99 -10.97 -13.67 4.90
CA ASP A 99 -11.57 -12.82 5.95
C ASP A 99 -10.59 -11.79 6.54
N SER A 100 -9.32 -11.82 6.11
CA SER A 100 -8.35 -10.81 6.55
C SER A 100 -8.53 -9.51 5.79
N GLU A 101 -8.90 -8.50 6.54
CA GLU A 101 -9.13 -7.13 6.10
C GLU A 101 -8.02 -6.22 6.64
N MET A 102 -7.59 -5.26 5.82
CA MET A 102 -6.48 -4.36 6.13
C MET A 102 -7.00 -2.96 6.44
N SER A 103 -6.66 -2.44 7.62
CA SER A 103 -6.93 -1.06 8.02
C SER A 103 -6.10 -0.05 7.23
N TYR A 104 -6.41 1.24 7.38
CA TYR A 104 -5.64 2.30 6.72
C TYR A 104 -4.15 2.31 7.12
N ASP A 105 -3.83 2.07 8.39
CA ASP A 105 -2.44 2.09 8.86
C ASP A 105 -1.64 0.88 8.32
N GLU A 106 -2.29 -0.27 8.20
CA GLU A 106 -1.73 -1.45 7.57
C GLU A 106 -1.58 -1.26 6.06
N PHE A 107 -2.49 -0.51 5.43
CA PHE A 107 -2.35 -0.09 4.03
C PHE A 107 -1.13 0.79 3.81
N LEU A 108 -0.86 1.76 4.68
CA LEU A 108 0.36 2.58 4.60
C LEU A 108 1.62 1.72 4.72
N SER A 109 1.63 0.78 5.67
CA SER A 109 2.74 -0.18 5.85
C SER A 109 2.94 -1.05 4.60
N THR A 110 1.84 -1.48 3.98
CA THR A 110 1.84 -2.24 2.73
C THR A 110 2.42 -1.43 1.57
N LEU A 111 2.10 -0.14 1.44
CA LEU A 111 2.69 0.72 0.42
C LEU A 111 4.20 0.87 0.57
N ALA A 112 4.72 0.97 1.79
CA ALA A 112 6.15 0.99 2.03
C ALA A 112 6.81 -0.32 1.56
N LEU A 113 6.22 -1.48 1.91
CA LEU A 113 6.72 -2.79 1.48
C LEU A 113 6.65 -2.98 -0.04
N ILE A 114 5.57 -2.53 -0.68
CA ILE A 114 5.43 -2.55 -2.14
C ILE A 114 6.52 -1.72 -2.80
N CYS A 115 6.76 -0.49 -2.31
CA CYS A 115 7.83 0.35 -2.84
C CYS A 115 9.20 -0.32 -2.68
N ASP A 116 9.46 -0.90 -1.51
CA ASP A 116 10.70 -1.60 -1.20
C ASP A 116 10.96 -2.80 -2.14
N VAL A 117 9.91 -3.56 -2.45
CA VAL A 117 9.97 -4.70 -3.38
C VAL A 117 10.11 -4.25 -4.84
N LYS A 118 9.40 -3.20 -5.25
CA LYS A 118 9.50 -2.65 -6.62
C LYS A 118 10.84 -2.01 -6.89
N ILE A 119 11.42 -1.34 -5.89
CA ILE A 119 12.67 -0.60 -5.99
C ILE A 119 13.64 -1.20 -4.96
N PRO A 120 14.30 -2.34 -5.29
CA PRO A 120 15.24 -2.97 -4.39
C PRO A 120 16.43 -2.05 -4.12
N GLU A 121 17.17 -2.29 -3.03
CA GLU A 121 18.28 -1.46 -2.54
C GLU A 121 19.27 -1.03 -3.64
N LYS A 122 19.59 -1.93 -4.58
CA LYS A 122 20.48 -1.65 -5.72
C LYS A 122 19.96 -0.56 -6.68
N GLY A 123 18.65 -0.31 -6.69
CA GLY A 123 17.98 0.70 -7.51
C GLY A 123 17.53 1.94 -6.71
N ARG A 124 17.84 2.04 -5.42
CA ARG A 124 17.46 3.20 -4.59
C ARG A 124 18.41 4.37 -4.78
N SER A 125 17.92 5.57 -4.48
CA SER A 125 18.81 6.71 -4.30
C SER A 125 19.74 6.45 -3.12
N ARG A 126 20.94 7.05 -3.17
CA ARG A 126 21.91 7.02 -2.05
C ARG A 126 21.37 7.72 -0.79
N ASP A 127 20.31 8.49 -0.94
CA ASP A 127 19.74 9.35 0.10
C ASP A 127 18.83 8.60 1.10
N GLY A 128 18.56 7.31 0.88
CA GLY A 128 17.75 6.49 1.78
C GLY A 128 16.41 6.04 1.19
N PHE A 129 15.74 5.16 1.92
CA PHE A 129 14.47 4.57 1.49
C PHE A 129 13.35 5.61 1.45
N GLU A 130 13.30 6.55 2.38
CA GLU A 130 12.30 7.62 2.45
C GLU A 130 12.26 8.47 1.18
N TYR A 131 13.41 8.78 0.57
CA TYR A 131 13.46 9.53 -0.68
C TYR A 131 12.91 8.72 -1.85
N THR A 132 13.19 7.42 -1.86
CA THR A 132 12.66 6.50 -2.86
C THR A 132 11.15 6.37 -2.71
N LEU A 133 10.65 6.22 -1.48
CA LEU A 133 9.23 6.17 -1.17
C LEU A 133 8.53 7.47 -1.56
N TYR A 134 9.09 8.62 -1.19
CA TYR A 134 8.57 9.94 -1.56
C TYR A 134 8.46 10.09 -3.08
N ALA A 135 9.53 9.81 -3.83
CA ALA A 135 9.56 9.94 -5.27
C ALA A 135 8.56 8.98 -5.94
N TRP A 136 8.48 7.74 -5.47
CA TRP A 136 7.54 6.76 -5.97
C TRP A 136 6.08 7.16 -5.71
N LEU A 137 5.76 7.60 -4.50
CA LEU A 137 4.42 8.09 -4.14
C LEU A 137 4.03 9.31 -4.98
N GLN A 138 4.90 10.31 -5.06
CA GLN A 138 4.62 11.59 -5.71
C GLN A 138 4.53 11.48 -7.23
N LEU A 139 5.42 10.71 -7.87
CA LEU A 139 5.56 10.70 -9.32
C LEU A 139 4.78 9.57 -9.99
N GLN A 140 4.59 8.44 -9.31
CA GLN A 140 4.00 7.24 -9.91
C GLN A 140 2.67 6.86 -9.27
N PHE A 141 2.67 6.55 -7.98
CA PHE A 141 1.52 5.93 -7.32
C PHE A 141 0.31 6.88 -7.25
N ILE A 142 0.45 8.01 -6.56
CA ILE A 142 -0.67 8.94 -6.33
C ILE A 142 -1.22 9.51 -7.64
N PRO A 143 -0.40 10.02 -8.59
CA PRO A 143 -0.94 10.58 -9.83
C PRO A 143 -1.69 9.53 -10.67
N THR A 144 -1.22 8.29 -10.70
CA THR A 144 -1.84 7.23 -11.50
C THR A 144 -3.18 6.80 -10.91
N CYS A 145 -3.22 6.52 -9.60
CA CYS A 145 -4.46 6.12 -8.95
C CYS A 145 -5.49 7.26 -8.96
N ARG A 146 -5.09 8.53 -8.73
CA ARG A 146 -6.00 9.68 -8.86
C ARG A 146 -6.61 9.81 -10.26
N ARG A 147 -5.81 9.60 -11.32
CA ARG A 147 -6.29 9.66 -12.70
C ARG A 147 -7.38 8.62 -12.96
N LEU A 148 -7.18 7.40 -12.48
CA LEU A 148 -8.12 6.29 -12.69
C LEU A 148 -9.40 6.44 -11.87
N ILE A 149 -9.29 6.84 -10.60
CA ILE A 149 -10.46 7.13 -9.76
C ILE A 149 -11.32 8.21 -10.42
N ASN A 150 -10.70 9.29 -10.90
CA ASN A 150 -11.40 10.37 -11.59
C ASN A 150 -12.03 9.92 -12.93
N ALA A 151 -11.36 9.03 -13.67
CA ALA A 151 -11.91 8.47 -14.91
C ALA A 151 -13.14 7.60 -14.65
N LYS A 152 -13.08 6.73 -13.62
CA LYS A 152 -14.22 5.90 -13.18
C LYS A 152 -15.42 6.75 -12.73
N ALA A 153 -15.18 7.85 -12.04
CA ALA A 153 -16.25 8.78 -11.64
C ALA A 153 -16.93 9.46 -12.84
N LYS A 154 -16.20 9.73 -13.93
CA LYS A 154 -16.74 10.36 -15.14
C LYS A 154 -17.52 9.40 -16.04
N GLY A 155 -17.14 8.11 -16.07
CA GLY A 155 -17.79 7.09 -16.88
C GLY A 155 -19.10 6.52 -16.30
N LYS A 156 -19.49 6.94 -15.09
CA LYS A 156 -20.77 6.57 -14.44
C LYS A 156 -21.91 7.59 -14.71
N LYS A 157 -21.75 8.47 -15.70
CA LYS A 157 -22.79 9.43 -16.13
C LYS A 157 -23.51 8.97 -17.38
#